data_AF-A0A7G2DPP6-F1
#
_entry.id   AF-A0A7G2DPP6-F1
#
_cell.length_a   1.000
_cell.length_b   1.000
_cell.length_c   1.000
_cell.angle_alpha   90.00
_cell.angle_beta   90.00
_cell.angle_gamma   90.00
#
_symmetry.space_group_name_H-M   'P 1'
#
loop_
_entity.id
_entity.type
_entity.pdbx_description
1 polymer ?
#
loop_
_entity_poly.entity_id
_entity_poly.type
_entity_poly.pdbx_seq_one_letter_code
_entity_poly.pdbx_strand_id
1 'polypeptide(L)'
;MKAAEKGIFRLKSTGDVFRPEADCPENIFPSCAPCNLLKTTYSLEMFRKQVSLQVERGRRSSVNFRTAERFGLISVVNKPVVFWFEQYEGENK
;
A
#
# COMPACT_ATOMS: atom_id res chain seq x y z
N MET A 1 27.01 -13.88 -11.12
CA MET A 1 26.58 -13.88 -12.55
C MET A 1 27.82 -13.90 -13.42
N LYS A 2 28.04 -14.92 -14.27
CA LYS A 2 29.26 -15.09 -15.10
C LYS A 2 29.61 -13.88 -15.98
N ALA A 3 28.62 -13.03 -16.30
CA ALA A 3 28.83 -11.80 -17.06
C ALA A 3 29.48 -10.66 -16.25
N ALA A 4 29.27 -10.62 -14.94
CA ALA A 4 29.88 -9.60 -14.06
C ALA A 4 31.37 -9.89 -13.80
N GLU A 5 31.75 -11.17 -13.68
CA GLU A 5 33.15 -11.61 -13.52
C GLU A 5 34.04 -11.27 -14.73
N LYS A 6 33.44 -11.21 -15.93
CA LYS A 6 34.15 -10.82 -17.16
C LYS A 6 34.37 -9.30 -17.29
N GLY A 7 33.88 -8.49 -16.35
CA GLY A 7 34.07 -7.03 -16.35
C GLY A 7 33.37 -6.27 -17.49
N ILE A 8 32.48 -6.95 -18.24
CA ILE A 8 31.83 -6.42 -19.45
C ILE A 8 30.83 -5.31 -19.08
N PHE A 9 30.24 -5.37 -17.88
CA PHE A 9 29.33 -4.36 -17.36
C PHE A 9 29.57 -4.12 -15.87
N ARG A 10 29.45 -2.87 -15.43
CA ARG A 10 29.47 -2.47 -14.02
C ARG A 10 28.13 -1.84 -13.66
N LEU A 11 27.49 -2.34 -12.60
CA LEU A 11 26.35 -1.64 -12.00
C LEU A 11 26.84 -0.30 -11.42
N LYS A 12 26.33 0.80 -11.97
CA LYS A 12 26.46 2.13 -11.39
C LYS A 12 25.09 2.53 -10.85
N SER A 13 25.02 2.86 -9.55
CA SER A 13 23.84 3.55 -9.03
C SER A 13 23.89 4.97 -9.56
N THR A 14 23.00 5.30 -10.50
CA THR A 14 22.93 6.64 -11.08
C THR A 14 22.05 7.59 -10.25
N GLY A 15 21.25 7.04 -9.34
CA GLY A 15 20.21 7.79 -8.61
C GLY A 15 18.96 8.05 -9.46
N ASP A 16 19.00 7.71 -10.74
CA ASP A 16 17.85 7.82 -11.63
C ASP A 16 16.84 6.71 -11.32
N VAL A 17 15.58 7.11 -11.25
CA VAL A 17 14.45 6.21 -11.08
C VAL A 17 13.84 5.88 -12.45
N PHE A 18 13.28 4.68 -12.58
CA PHE A 18 12.74 4.22 -13.86
C PHE A 18 11.50 5.00 -14.31
N ARG A 19 10.72 5.56 -13.36
CA ARG A 19 9.52 6.37 -13.64
C ARG A 19 9.52 7.63 -12.79
N PRO A 20 10.23 8.69 -13.22
CA PRO A 20 10.29 9.95 -12.50
C PRO A 20 8.90 10.54 -12.22
N GLU A 21 7.93 10.28 -13.11
CA GLU A 21 6.55 10.78 -12.96
C GLU A 21 5.78 10.08 -11.83
N ALA A 22 6.19 8.86 -11.44
CA ALA A 22 5.57 8.08 -10.37
C ALA A 22 6.39 8.11 -9.07
N ASP A 23 7.70 8.33 -9.16
CA ASP A 23 8.61 8.49 -8.02
C ASP A 23 8.66 9.96 -7.53
N CYS A 24 7.50 10.62 -7.53
CA CYS A 24 7.33 11.99 -7.05
C CYS A 24 6.76 12.00 -5.62
N PRO A 25 7.08 13.02 -4.79
CA PRO A 25 6.52 13.15 -3.46
C PRO A 25 5.00 13.03 -3.45
N GLU A 26 4.31 13.63 -4.41
CA GLU A 26 2.84 13.64 -4.51
C GLU A 26 2.24 12.23 -4.65
N ASN A 27 2.95 11.28 -5.27
CA ASN A 27 2.51 9.89 -5.39
C ASN A 27 2.94 9.00 -4.20
N ILE A 28 3.97 9.43 -3.46
CA ILE A 28 4.52 8.73 -2.28
C ILE A 28 3.83 9.20 -0.98
N PHE A 29 3.24 10.40 -0.99
CA PHE A 29 2.62 11.06 0.17
C PHE A 29 1.21 10.53 0.49
N PRO A 30 0.85 10.49 1.78
CA PRO A 30 1.47 9.77 2.87
C PRO A 30 0.72 8.42 3.00
N SER A 31 1.19 7.41 2.29
CA SER A 31 0.73 6.04 2.54
C SER A 31 1.85 5.29 3.27
N CYS A 32 1.50 4.55 4.33
CA CYS A 32 2.47 3.71 5.03
C CYS A 32 3.22 2.79 4.04
N ALA A 33 4.47 2.37 4.30
CA ALA A 33 5.19 1.49 3.36
C ALA A 33 4.37 0.29 2.83
N PRO A 34 3.63 -0.48 3.67
CA PRO A 34 2.76 -1.54 3.15
C PRO A 34 1.52 -1.01 2.41
N CYS A 35 1.02 0.18 2.76
CA CYS A 35 -0.06 0.86 2.04
C CYS A 35 0.39 1.25 0.63
N ASN A 36 1.63 1.76 0.47
CA ASN A 36 2.18 2.14 -0.84
C ASN A 36 2.39 0.90 -1.73
N LEU A 37 2.91 -0.18 -1.15
CA LEU A 37 3.03 -1.48 -1.84
C LEU A 37 1.67 -2.02 -2.29
N LEU A 38 0.61 -1.85 -1.49
CA LEU A 38 -0.75 -2.22 -1.88
C LEU A 38 -1.35 -1.25 -2.92
N LYS A 39 -1.06 0.04 -2.81
CA LYS A 39 -1.57 1.09 -3.71
C LYS A 39 -1.13 0.85 -5.14
N THR A 40 0.09 0.38 -5.38
CA THR A 40 0.62 0.11 -6.74
C THR A 40 0.29 1.26 -7.71
N THR A 41 -0.48 1.00 -8.78
CA THR A 41 -0.91 1.99 -9.78
C THR A 41 -2.37 2.45 -9.57
N TYR A 42 -2.96 2.19 -8.41
CA TYR A 42 -4.34 2.57 -8.12
C TYR A 42 -4.50 4.08 -7.94
N SER A 43 -5.62 4.61 -8.44
CA SER A 43 -6.12 5.92 -8.03
C SER A 43 -6.53 5.91 -6.57
N LEU A 44 -6.67 7.08 -5.95
CA LEU A 44 -7.07 7.21 -4.54
C LEU A 44 -8.43 6.55 -4.26
N GLU A 45 -9.41 6.73 -5.15
CA GLU A 45 -10.73 6.11 -5.00
C GLU A 45 -10.69 4.59 -5.13
N MET A 46 -9.92 4.09 -6.12
CA MET A 46 -9.70 2.66 -6.26
C MET A 46 -9.02 2.08 -5.03
N PHE A 47 -7.98 2.75 -4.53
CA PHE A 47 -7.26 2.32 -3.34
C PHE A 47 -8.19 2.27 -2.12
N ARG A 48 -9.05 3.28 -1.92
CA ARG A 48 -10.08 3.29 -0.87
C ARG A 48 -10.97 2.06 -0.94
N LYS A 49 -11.46 1.73 -2.13
CA LYS A 49 -12.27 0.52 -2.38
C LYS A 49 -11.48 -0.76 -2.12
N GLN A 50 -10.21 -0.83 -2.47
CA GLN A 50 -9.38 -2.00 -2.19
C GLN A 50 -9.18 -2.21 -0.69
N VAL A 51 -8.99 -1.13 0.07
CA VAL A 51 -8.84 -1.18 1.54
C VAL A 51 -10.14 -1.64 2.20
N SER A 52 -11.30 -1.14 1.77
CA SER A 52 -12.59 -1.56 2.35
C SER A 52 -12.88 -3.05 2.14
N LEU A 53 -12.44 -3.62 1.01
CA LEU A 53 -12.58 -5.04 0.71
C LEU A 53 -11.61 -5.95 1.48
N GLN A 54 -10.61 -5.42 2.18
CA GLN A 54 -9.62 -6.24 2.91
C GLN A 54 -10.27 -7.08 4.01
N VAL A 55 -11.29 -6.55 4.68
CA VAL A 55 -12.00 -7.27 5.75
C VAL A 55 -12.70 -8.50 5.18
N GLU A 56 -13.43 -8.34 4.08
CA GLU A 56 -14.12 -9.44 3.41
C GLU A 56 -13.12 -10.49 2.89
N ARG A 57 -12.02 -10.03 2.28
CA ARG A 57 -10.94 -10.91 1.81
C ARG A 57 -10.31 -11.70 2.94
N GLY A 58 -10.02 -11.05 4.07
CA GLY A 58 -9.46 -11.69 5.27
C GLY A 58 -10.40 -12.75 5.84
N ARG A 59 -11.70 -12.45 5.93
CA ARG A 59 -12.72 -13.41 6.36
C ARG A 59 -12.82 -14.61 5.40
N ARG A 60 -12.72 -14.37 4.08
CA ARG A 60 -12.79 -15.43 3.07
C ARG A 60 -11.57 -16.34 3.08
N SER A 61 -10.37 -15.77 3.20
CA SER A 61 -9.10 -16.48 3.03
C SER A 61 -8.57 -17.13 4.32
N SER A 62 -8.82 -16.54 5.48
CA SER A 62 -8.20 -16.95 6.74
C SER A 62 -9.17 -17.68 7.67
N VAL A 63 -8.86 -18.95 7.95
CA VAL A 63 -9.55 -19.72 9.00
C VAL A 63 -9.38 -19.04 10.36
N ASN A 64 -8.18 -18.54 10.66
CA ASN A 64 -7.87 -17.87 11.93
C ASN A 64 -8.73 -16.62 12.13
N PHE A 65 -8.96 -15.85 11.07
CA PHE A 65 -9.82 -14.66 11.13
C PHE A 65 -11.27 -15.04 11.50
N ARG A 66 -11.83 -16.07 10.85
CA ARG A 66 -13.19 -16.55 11.15
C ARG A 66 -13.30 -17.14 12.55
N THR A 67 -12.29 -17.87 13.01
CA THR A 67 -12.25 -18.42 14.36
C THR A 67 -12.19 -17.30 15.40
N ALA A 68 -11.31 -16.32 15.24
CA ALA A 68 -11.19 -15.18 16.14
C ALA A 68 -12.48 -14.34 16.18
N GLU A 69 -13.13 -14.14 15.04
CA GLU A 69 -14.45 -13.49 14.95
C GLU A 69 -15.54 -14.30 15.68
N ARG A 70 -15.57 -15.63 15.53
CA ARG A 70 -16.55 -16.49 16.20
C ARG A 70 -16.42 -16.45 17.73
N PHE A 71 -15.20 -16.34 18.24
CA PHE A 71 -14.92 -16.21 19.66
C PHE A 71 -14.99 -14.75 20.16
N GLY A 72 -15.33 -13.79 19.29
CA GLY A 72 -15.45 -12.38 19.66
C GLY A 72 -14.11 -11.68 19.95
N LEU A 73 -12.98 -12.27 19.54
CA LEU A 73 -11.64 -11.67 19.69
C LEU A 73 -11.38 -10.55 18.67
N ILE A 74 -12.13 -10.55 17.56
CA ILE A 74 -12.08 -9.53 16.52
C ILE A 74 -13.52 -9.09 16.20
N SER A 75 -13.73 -7.78 16.05
CA SER A 75 -14.99 -7.20 15.59
C SER A 75 -14.80 -6.52 14.24
N VAL A 76 -15.69 -6.82 13.28
CA VAL A 76 -15.72 -6.11 12.00
C VAL A 76 -16.34 -4.73 12.19
N VAL A 77 -15.59 -3.70 11.78
CA VAL A 77 -16.01 -2.30 11.86
C VAL A 77 -16.30 -1.78 10.46
N ASN A 78 -17.57 -1.49 10.17
CA ASN A 78 -17.98 -0.84 8.93
C ASN A 78 -17.90 0.67 9.07
N LYS A 79 -16.69 1.21 8.87
CA LYS A 79 -16.45 2.66 8.82
C LYS A 79 -15.92 3.04 7.43
N PRO A 80 -16.25 4.24 6.93
CA PRO A 80 -15.63 4.73 5.72
C PRO A 80 -14.12 4.84 5.91
N VAL A 81 -13.35 4.44 4.90
CA VAL A 81 -11.89 4.58 4.89
C VAL A 81 -11.57 6.04 4.63
N VAL A 82 -11.07 6.70 5.66
CA VAL A 82 -10.58 8.08 5.63
C VAL A 82 -9.06 8.04 5.61
N PHE A 83 -8.44 8.72 4.65
CA PHE A 83 -6.98 8.81 4.61
C PHE A 83 -6.48 9.91 5.54
N TRP A 84 -5.25 9.76 6.03
CA TRP A 84 -4.64 10.72 6.96
C TRP A 84 -4.63 12.15 6.39
N PHE A 85 -4.27 12.33 5.12
CA PHE A 85 -4.21 13.65 4.49
C PHE A 85 -5.59 14.33 4.42
N GLU A 86 -6.67 13.56 4.30
CA GLU A 86 -8.04 14.11 4.29
C GLU A 86 -8.45 14.64 5.67
N GLN A 87 -7.89 14.08 6.75
CA GLN A 87 -8.12 14.56 8.11
C GLN A 87 -7.34 15.85 8.38
N TYR A 88 -6.07 15.92 7.99
CA TYR A 88 -5.18 17.04 8.32
C TYR A 88 -5.34 18.26 7.39
N GLU A 89 -5.81 18.09 6.16
CA GLU A 89 -6.20 19.23 5.30
C GLU A 89 -7.51 19.89 5.77
N GLY A 90 -8.36 19.17 6.51
CA GLY A 90 -9.59 19.70 7.09
C GLY A 90 -9.35 20.54 8.36
N GLU A 91 -8.30 20.23 9.13
CA GLU A 91 -7.94 20.95 10.36
C GLU A 91 -7.13 22.24 10.12
N ASN A 92 -6.49 22.39 8.95
CA ASN A 92 -5.71 23.59 8.60
C ASN A 92 -6.47 24.58 7.69
N LYS A 93 -7.80 24.47 7.61
CA LYS A 93 -8.68 25.44 6.94
C LYS A 93 -9.47 26.28 7.92
#